data_AF-A0A7C9VTM2-F1
#
_entry.id   AF-A0A7C9VTM2-F1
#
_cell.length_a   1.000
_cell.length_b   1.000
_cell.length_c   1.000
_cell.angle_alpha   90.00
_cell.angle_beta   90.00
_cell.angle_gamma   90.00
#
_symmetry.space_group_name_H-M   'P 1'
#
loop_
_entity.id
_entity.type
_entity.pdbx_description
1 polymer ?
#
loop_
_entity_poly.entity_id
_entity_poly.type
_entity_poly.pdbx_seq_one_letter_code
_entity_poly.pdbx_strand_id
1 'polypeptide(L)'
;MSAFMPSQLDSGGLSCEEVLRIYHRTGKHGAPSVLRSRLVRARAQLSHATPVRTFLDIALDQHDGTFDYNSYLALDLLPLPSATDDAADARLRHDRLVAALVRDTLVFEAEAAEGATLVLPEHRPPPSVMLKRLRHGNSRLLTLSRRLELSAAEQWALRFSVVPVGRAHDEYLLIRMLQAFETSLALIAVELTAAGEAFRRGAPAGAARHIEVAESTLGATAPLFALLSTARAESFQDFHQYAEGASAGQSRHGRLVASLCRSAGSFGAAPRLRGFRMAWARWQSHYWHVLRGLGYPLGRPYGEKPAVPVARP
;
A
#
# COMPACT_ATOMS: atom_id res chain seq x y z
N MET A 1 0.14 26.61 8.05
CA MET A 1 -0.05 27.08 6.65
C MET A 1 -0.83 26.03 5.89
N SER A 2 -2.16 26.17 5.82
CA SER A 2 -3.03 25.30 5.01
C SER A 2 -3.09 25.89 3.60
N ALA A 3 -2.03 25.68 2.81
CA ALA A 3 -2.08 25.97 1.39
C ALA A 3 -2.98 24.90 0.76
N PHE A 4 -4.19 25.30 0.40
CA PHE A 4 -5.16 24.50 -0.33
C PHE A 4 -4.45 23.86 -1.54
N MET A 5 -4.39 22.52 -1.57
CA MET A 5 -3.72 21.79 -2.65
C MET A 5 -4.40 22.16 -3.97
N PRO A 6 -3.66 22.67 -4.97
CA PRO A 6 -4.26 23.09 -6.23
C PRO A 6 -4.92 21.89 -6.89
N SER A 7 -6.23 21.99 -7.10
CA SER A 7 -7.01 20.96 -7.77
C SER A 7 -6.82 21.00 -9.28
N GLN A 8 -6.43 22.13 -9.86
CA GLN A 8 -6.26 22.33 -11.30
C GLN A 8 -4.83 22.05 -11.76
N LEU A 9 -4.72 21.30 -12.86
CA LEU A 9 -3.48 20.83 -13.49
C LEU A 9 -3.10 21.64 -14.73
N ASP A 10 -4.08 22.20 -15.45
CA ASP A 10 -3.84 23.02 -16.63
C ASP A 10 -4.85 24.17 -16.76
N SER A 11 -4.55 25.13 -17.66
CA SER A 11 -5.44 26.25 -17.98
C SER A 11 -6.73 25.81 -18.70
N GLY A 12 -6.80 24.55 -19.15
CA GLY A 12 -7.97 23.93 -19.78
C GLY A 12 -8.89 23.23 -18.78
N GLY A 13 -8.76 23.54 -17.49
CA GLY A 13 -9.65 23.07 -16.43
C GLY A 13 -9.47 21.61 -16.00
N LEU A 14 -8.44 20.89 -16.49
CA LEU A 14 -8.19 19.53 -16.03
C LEU A 14 -7.83 19.56 -14.54
N SER A 15 -8.49 18.74 -13.73
CA SER A 15 -8.19 18.62 -12.31
C SER A 15 -7.68 17.23 -11.96
N CYS A 16 -6.96 17.07 -10.84
CA CYS A 16 -6.58 15.73 -10.35
C CYS A 16 -7.81 14.83 -10.19
N GLU A 17 -8.95 15.38 -9.76
CA GLU A 17 -10.21 14.65 -9.63
C GLU A 17 -10.71 14.12 -10.96
N GLU A 18 -10.64 14.92 -12.01
CA GLU A 18 -11.05 14.50 -13.33
C GLU A 18 -10.13 13.40 -13.88
N VAL A 19 -8.82 13.50 -13.64
CA VAL A 19 -7.86 12.44 -13.99
C VAL A 19 -8.21 11.14 -13.27
N LEU A 20 -8.40 11.22 -11.96
CA LEU A 20 -8.72 10.06 -11.12
C LEU A 20 -10.04 9.41 -11.57
N ARG A 21 -11.07 10.21 -11.82
CA ARG A 21 -12.36 9.73 -12.34
C ARG A 21 -12.22 9.02 -13.69
N ILE A 22 -11.37 9.53 -14.58
CA ILE A 22 -11.11 8.87 -15.87
C ILE A 22 -10.41 7.53 -15.63
N TYR A 23 -9.35 7.49 -14.81
CA TYR A 23 -8.64 6.25 -14.51
C TYR A 23 -9.48 5.22 -13.76
N HIS A 24 -10.36 5.63 -12.85
CA HIS A 24 -11.32 4.72 -12.20
C HIS A 24 -12.32 4.11 -13.19
N ARG A 25 -12.61 4.82 -14.30
CA ARG A 25 -13.51 4.34 -15.35
C ARG A 25 -12.79 3.47 -16.39
N THR A 26 -11.56 3.81 -16.76
CA THR A 26 -10.85 3.21 -17.90
C THR A 26 -9.67 2.33 -17.53
N GLY A 27 -9.17 2.41 -16.30
CA GLY A 27 -7.81 2.03 -15.94
C GLY A 27 -6.77 2.97 -16.57
N LYS A 28 -5.53 2.96 -16.06
CA LYS A 28 -4.39 3.64 -16.70
C LYS A 28 -4.16 3.13 -18.13
N HIS A 29 -4.26 1.81 -18.34
CA HIS A 29 -4.04 1.20 -19.65
C HIS A 29 -5.04 1.70 -20.71
N GLY A 30 -6.32 1.79 -20.34
CA GLY A 30 -7.41 2.25 -21.23
C GLY A 30 -7.53 3.76 -21.35
N ALA A 31 -6.66 4.55 -20.71
CA ALA A 31 -6.77 6.01 -20.72
C ALA A 31 -6.59 6.60 -22.14
N PRO A 32 -7.34 7.65 -22.52
CA PRO A 32 -7.16 8.29 -23.83
C PRO A 32 -5.77 8.92 -24.00
N SER A 33 -5.19 8.83 -25.20
CA SER A 33 -3.89 9.45 -25.53
C SER A 33 -3.89 10.98 -25.36
N VAL A 34 -5.05 11.62 -25.60
CA VAL A 34 -5.26 13.06 -25.36
C VAL A 34 -5.09 13.39 -23.88
N LEU A 35 -5.63 12.57 -22.97
CA LEU A 35 -5.43 12.77 -21.53
C LEU A 35 -3.94 12.67 -21.18
N ARG A 36 -3.25 11.60 -21.62
CA ARG A 36 -1.81 11.43 -21.38
C ARG A 36 -0.99 12.63 -21.86
N SER A 37 -1.27 13.12 -23.07
CA SER A 37 -0.58 14.29 -23.64
C SER A 37 -0.79 15.55 -22.78
N ARG A 38 -1.99 15.75 -22.23
CA ARG A 38 -2.27 16.85 -21.29
C ARG A 38 -1.51 16.67 -19.98
N LEU A 39 -1.50 15.47 -19.40
CA LEU A 39 -0.78 15.18 -18.16
C LEU A 39 0.72 15.41 -18.32
N VAL A 40 1.32 14.98 -19.44
CA VAL A 40 2.74 15.23 -19.72
C VAL A 40 3.06 16.73 -19.74
N ARG A 41 2.21 17.54 -20.39
CA ARG A 41 2.37 19.00 -20.42
C ARG A 41 2.20 19.63 -19.02
N ALA A 42 1.13 19.27 -18.31
CA ALA A 42 0.89 19.75 -16.95
C ALA A 42 2.07 19.41 -16.02
N ARG A 43 2.54 18.17 -16.10
CA ARG A 43 3.69 17.68 -15.34
C ARG A 43 4.96 18.49 -15.60
N ALA A 44 5.22 18.89 -16.84
CA ALA A 44 6.39 19.70 -17.22
C ALA A 44 6.36 21.14 -16.68
N GLN A 45 5.18 21.64 -16.26
CA GLN A 45 5.00 22.98 -15.70
C GLN A 45 5.12 23.02 -14.17
N LEU A 46 5.09 21.87 -13.50
CA LEU A 46 5.14 21.77 -12.05
C LEU A 46 6.59 21.74 -11.55
N SER A 47 6.84 22.39 -10.41
CA SER A 47 8.09 22.20 -9.69
C SER A 47 8.21 20.76 -9.19
N HIS A 48 9.46 20.30 -9.14
CA HIS A 48 9.79 19.06 -8.43
C HIS A 48 9.38 19.20 -6.95
N ALA A 49 9.02 18.07 -6.32
CA ALA A 49 8.62 17.98 -4.90
C ALA A 49 7.22 18.52 -4.50
N THR A 50 6.26 18.58 -5.42
CA THR A 50 4.84 18.81 -5.04
C THR A 50 4.06 17.48 -5.00
N PRO A 51 3.06 17.31 -4.11
CA PRO A 51 2.21 16.12 -4.12
C PRO A 51 1.51 15.89 -5.46
N VAL A 52 1.12 16.99 -6.13
CA VAL A 52 0.53 16.96 -7.48
C VAL A 52 1.53 16.40 -8.49
N ARG A 53 2.79 16.81 -8.44
CA ARG A 53 3.85 16.25 -9.30
C ARG A 53 4.02 14.75 -9.06
N THR A 54 4.09 14.31 -7.80
CA THR A 54 4.18 12.88 -7.44
C THR A 54 2.98 12.10 -7.97
N PHE A 55 1.76 12.64 -7.84
CA PHE A 55 0.56 12.03 -8.42
C PHE A 55 0.66 11.90 -9.93
N LEU A 56 1.19 12.91 -10.64
CA LEU A 56 1.38 12.84 -12.09
C LEU A 56 2.47 11.85 -12.51
N ASP A 57 3.55 11.73 -11.73
CA ASP A 57 4.59 10.72 -11.97
C ASP A 57 4.00 9.30 -11.81
N ILE A 58 3.13 9.07 -10.81
CA ILE A 58 2.37 7.82 -10.66
C ILE A 58 1.34 7.64 -11.78
N ALA A 59 0.65 8.71 -12.19
CA ALA A 59 -0.36 8.65 -13.24
C ALA A 59 0.22 8.30 -14.62
N LEU A 60 1.49 8.61 -14.86
CA LEU A 60 2.19 8.44 -16.13
C LEU A 60 3.25 7.33 -16.12
N ASP A 61 3.44 6.63 -15.01
CA ASP A 61 4.46 5.60 -14.85
C ASP A 61 4.46 4.51 -15.95
N GLN A 62 3.29 4.02 -16.37
CA GLN A 62 3.16 3.07 -17.48
C GLN A 62 3.53 3.70 -18.82
N HIS A 63 3.21 4.97 -19.03
CA HIS A 63 3.56 5.69 -20.24
C HIS A 63 5.07 5.93 -20.33
N ASP A 64 5.70 6.22 -19.20
CA ASP A 64 7.13 6.51 -19.10
C ASP A 64 8.00 5.24 -19.01
N GLY A 65 7.40 4.06 -18.87
CA GLY A 65 8.13 2.80 -18.66
C GLY A 65 8.79 2.69 -17.29
N THR A 66 8.31 3.46 -16.30
CA THR A 66 8.80 3.45 -14.91
C THR A 66 7.83 2.77 -13.93
N PHE A 67 6.81 2.07 -14.45
CA PHE A 67 5.82 1.35 -13.66
C PHE A 67 6.48 0.24 -12.82
N ASP A 68 6.28 0.30 -11.50
CA ASP A 68 6.75 -0.71 -10.55
C ASP A 68 5.74 -0.89 -9.39
N TYR A 69 6.09 -1.72 -8.42
CA TYR A 69 5.24 -1.93 -7.23
C TYR A 69 4.96 -0.66 -6.43
N ASN A 70 5.93 0.26 -6.35
CA ASN A 70 5.80 1.49 -5.58
C ASN A 70 4.80 2.43 -6.24
N SER A 71 4.92 2.60 -7.56
CA SER A 71 4.04 3.45 -8.36
C SER A 71 2.65 2.83 -8.52
N TYR A 72 2.54 1.50 -8.63
CA TYR A 72 1.26 0.78 -8.64
C TYR A 72 0.45 1.02 -7.36
N LEU A 73 1.10 1.01 -6.20
CA LEU A 73 0.45 1.28 -4.91
C LEU A 73 0.47 2.75 -4.51
N ALA A 74 1.04 3.63 -5.34
CA ALA A 74 1.17 5.05 -5.06
C ALA A 74 1.76 5.36 -3.67
N LEU A 75 2.73 4.56 -3.18
CA LEU A 75 3.19 4.69 -1.78
C LEU A 75 3.88 6.03 -1.52
N ASP A 76 4.50 6.64 -2.53
CA ASP A 76 5.14 7.96 -2.42
C ASP A 76 4.14 9.11 -2.16
N LEU A 77 2.83 8.87 -2.34
CA LEU A 77 1.78 9.81 -1.91
C LEU A 77 1.41 9.61 -0.45
N LEU A 78 1.55 8.39 0.07
CA LEU A 78 1.07 8.05 1.40
C LEU A 78 2.07 8.50 2.47
N PRO A 79 1.56 8.98 3.62
CA PRO A 79 2.40 9.43 4.74
C PRO A 79 2.89 8.20 5.52
N LEU A 80 3.71 7.35 4.89
CA LEU A 80 4.22 6.14 5.53
C LEU A 80 5.19 6.48 6.67
N PRO A 81 5.24 5.68 7.74
CA PRO A 81 6.30 5.78 8.75
C PRO A 81 7.70 5.65 8.13
N SER A 82 8.64 6.47 8.57
CA SER A 82 10.04 6.50 8.16
C SER A 82 10.95 6.22 9.35
N ALA A 83 12.12 5.64 9.11
CA ALA A 83 13.14 5.38 10.13
C ALA A 83 13.63 6.65 10.86
N THR A 84 13.36 7.83 10.29
CA THR A 84 13.70 9.13 10.90
C THR A 84 12.61 9.68 11.81
N ASP A 85 11.43 9.07 11.84
CA ASP A 85 10.34 9.51 12.73
C ASP A 85 10.63 9.14 14.18
N ASP A 86 10.09 9.93 15.11
CA ASP A 86 9.92 9.47 16.48
C ASP A 86 8.98 8.24 16.50
N ALA A 87 9.32 7.24 17.31
CA ALA A 87 8.57 5.98 17.34
C ALA A 87 7.10 6.16 17.77
N ALA A 88 6.81 7.11 18.67
CA ALA A 88 5.43 7.37 19.08
C ALA A 88 4.63 8.02 17.93
N ASP A 89 5.22 8.98 17.22
CA ASP A 89 4.61 9.63 16.07
C ASP A 89 4.38 8.64 14.91
N ALA A 90 5.37 7.77 14.65
CA ALA A 90 5.28 6.71 13.66
C ALA A 90 4.10 5.75 13.94
N ARG A 91 3.90 5.36 15.21
CA ARG A 91 2.76 4.50 15.63
C ARG A 91 1.43 5.21 15.43
N LEU A 92 1.33 6.47 15.85
CA LEU A 92 0.10 7.23 15.69
C LEU A 92 -0.27 7.39 14.21
N ARG A 93 0.71 7.70 13.35
CA ARG A 93 0.53 7.83 11.91
C ARG A 93 0.12 6.50 11.27
N HIS A 94 0.80 5.41 11.65
CA HIS A 94 0.43 4.06 11.23
C HIS A 94 -1.04 3.74 11.54
N ASP A 95 -1.45 3.90 12.80
CA ASP A 95 -2.80 3.53 13.24
C ASP A 95 -3.87 4.34 12.49
N ARG A 96 -3.64 5.65 12.32
CA ARG A 96 -4.50 6.55 11.55
C ARG A 96 -4.63 6.11 10.10
N LEU A 97 -3.50 5.86 9.44
CA LEU A 97 -3.47 5.53 8.01
C LEU A 97 -4.08 4.15 7.73
N VAL A 98 -3.76 3.13 8.53
CA VAL A 98 -4.37 1.78 8.38
C VAL A 98 -5.88 1.85 8.61
N ALA A 99 -6.33 2.58 9.63
CA ALA A 99 -7.76 2.77 9.89
C ALA A 99 -8.46 3.47 8.71
N ALA A 100 -7.82 4.49 8.14
CA ALA A 100 -8.34 5.21 6.98
C ALA A 100 -8.42 4.34 5.73
N LEU A 101 -7.38 3.56 5.43
CA LEU A 101 -7.34 2.64 4.27
C LEU A 101 -8.44 1.57 4.37
N VAL A 102 -8.63 0.99 5.56
CA VAL A 102 -9.71 0.00 5.79
C VAL A 102 -11.08 0.68 5.69
N ARG A 103 -11.26 1.87 6.27
CA ARG A 103 -12.53 2.61 6.21
C ARG A 103 -12.89 2.94 4.77
N ASP A 104 -11.94 3.46 4.01
CA ASP A 104 -12.10 3.81 2.60
C ASP A 104 -12.51 2.59 1.75
N THR A 105 -11.89 1.44 2.01
CA THR A 105 -12.30 0.16 1.39
C THR A 105 -13.75 -0.19 1.72
N LEU A 106 -14.19 -0.03 2.97
CA LEU A 106 -15.56 -0.37 3.36
C LEU A 106 -16.60 0.60 2.81
N VAL A 107 -16.27 1.89 2.70
CA VAL A 107 -17.13 2.89 2.05
C VAL A 107 -17.32 2.51 0.58
N PHE A 108 -16.22 2.20 -0.13
CA PHE A 108 -16.29 1.74 -1.52
C PHE A 108 -17.15 0.48 -1.67
N GLU A 109 -16.98 -0.53 -0.82
CA GLU A 109 -17.79 -1.76 -0.86
C GLU A 109 -19.28 -1.51 -0.58
N ALA A 110 -19.60 -0.61 0.35
CA ALA A 110 -20.99 -0.23 0.66
C ALA A 110 -21.64 0.51 -0.51
N GLU A 111 -20.97 1.53 -1.07
CA GLU A 111 -21.46 2.26 -2.24
C GLU A 111 -21.63 1.34 -3.46
N ALA A 112 -20.73 0.38 -3.66
CA ALA A 112 -20.84 -0.60 -4.74
C ALA A 112 -22.02 -1.55 -4.55
N ALA A 113 -22.29 -1.98 -3.32
CA ALA A 113 -23.44 -2.83 -2.98
C ALA A 113 -24.77 -2.11 -3.22
N GLU A 114 -24.82 -0.80 -3.01
CA GLU A 114 -25.99 0.05 -3.28
C GLU A 114 -26.08 0.53 -4.74
N GLY A 115 -25.05 0.27 -5.55
CA GLY A 115 -24.96 0.78 -6.92
C GLY A 115 -24.68 2.29 -7.02
N ALA A 116 -24.26 2.92 -5.92
CA ALA A 116 -24.03 4.37 -5.80
C ALA A 116 -22.68 4.84 -6.38
N THR A 117 -21.75 3.93 -6.67
CA THR A 117 -20.45 4.26 -7.27
C THR A 117 -20.30 3.74 -8.69
N LEU A 118 -19.55 4.47 -9.52
CA LEU A 118 -19.11 4.07 -10.87
C LEU A 118 -17.62 3.72 -10.93
N VAL A 119 -16.93 3.76 -9.79
CA VAL A 119 -15.51 3.38 -9.68
C VAL A 119 -15.39 1.87 -9.95
N LEU A 120 -14.46 1.49 -10.83
CA LEU A 120 -14.11 0.10 -11.15
C LEU A 120 -15.34 -0.81 -11.35
N PRO A 121 -16.16 -0.54 -12.38
CA PRO A 121 -17.48 -1.16 -12.52
C PRO A 121 -17.44 -2.63 -12.95
N GLU A 122 -16.29 -3.14 -13.42
CA GLU A 122 -16.19 -4.49 -13.96
C GLU A 122 -15.97 -5.51 -12.85
N HIS A 123 -16.40 -6.75 -13.10
CA HIS A 123 -16.29 -7.83 -12.14
C HIS A 123 -16.75 -7.39 -10.74
N ARG A 124 -17.97 -6.89 -10.56
CA ARG A 124 -18.48 -6.67 -9.20
C ARG A 124 -18.70 -8.01 -8.48
N PRO A 125 -18.30 -8.15 -7.20
CA PRO A 125 -18.62 -9.34 -6.43
C PRO A 125 -20.12 -9.49 -6.21
N PRO A 126 -20.64 -10.72 -6.01
CA PRO A 126 -22.02 -10.90 -5.60
C PRO A 126 -22.24 -10.32 -4.18
N PRO A 127 -23.47 -9.94 -3.82
CA PRO A 127 -23.77 -9.30 -2.52
C PRO A 127 -23.29 -10.11 -1.30
N SER A 128 -23.30 -11.44 -1.37
CA SER A 128 -22.81 -12.31 -0.30
C SER A 128 -21.31 -12.12 0.01
N VAL A 129 -20.50 -11.86 -1.03
CA VAL A 129 -19.06 -11.56 -0.88
C VAL A 129 -18.86 -10.15 -0.32
N MET A 130 -19.60 -9.15 -0.81
CA MET A 130 -19.54 -7.78 -0.29
C MET A 130 -19.92 -7.72 1.20
N LEU A 131 -20.99 -8.41 1.60
CA LEU A 131 -21.38 -8.54 3.01
C LEU A 131 -20.29 -9.20 3.85
N LYS A 132 -19.61 -10.23 3.32
CA LYS A 132 -18.47 -10.86 3.98
C LYS A 132 -17.31 -9.87 4.17
N ARG A 133 -17.00 -9.06 3.16
CA ARG A 133 -15.97 -7.99 3.24
C ARG A 133 -16.30 -6.96 4.31
N LEU A 134 -17.53 -6.46 4.31
CA LEU A 134 -18.03 -5.50 5.32
C LEU A 134 -17.91 -6.08 6.74
N ARG A 135 -18.28 -7.34 6.95
CA ARG A 135 -18.12 -8.01 8.26
C ARG A 135 -16.65 -8.10 8.68
N HIS A 136 -15.76 -8.52 7.78
CA HIS A 136 -14.33 -8.63 8.08
C HIS A 136 -13.68 -7.27 8.40
N GLY A 137 -14.01 -6.20 7.67
CA GLY A 137 -13.45 -4.88 7.93
C GLY A 137 -14.07 -4.16 9.14
N ASN A 138 -15.38 -4.30 9.39
CA ASN A 138 -16.02 -3.65 10.55
C ASN A 138 -15.49 -4.18 11.88
N SER A 139 -15.18 -5.48 11.95
CA SER A 139 -14.45 -6.07 13.08
C SER A 139 -13.14 -5.34 13.39
N ARG A 140 -12.52 -4.67 12.41
CA ARG A 140 -11.24 -3.98 12.54
C ARG A 140 -11.38 -2.49 12.82
N LEU A 141 -12.33 -1.83 12.16
CA LEU A 141 -12.56 -0.40 12.38
C LEU A 141 -12.91 -0.09 13.84
N LEU A 142 -13.67 -0.95 14.52
CA LEU A 142 -14.03 -0.73 15.92
C LEU A 142 -12.80 -0.67 16.86
N THR A 143 -11.70 -1.33 16.50
CA THR A 143 -10.46 -1.31 17.28
C THR A 143 -9.60 -0.08 16.97
N LEU A 144 -9.70 0.49 15.77
CA LEU A 144 -8.82 1.55 15.27
C LEU A 144 -9.47 2.95 15.21
N SER A 145 -10.80 3.04 15.31
CA SER A 145 -11.58 4.25 14.99
C SER A 145 -11.44 5.41 15.95
N ARG A 146 -10.93 5.20 17.17
CA ARG A 146 -10.85 6.26 18.21
C ARG A 146 -9.90 7.41 17.89
N ARG A 147 -9.22 7.41 16.73
CA ARG A 147 -8.16 8.38 16.37
C ARG A 147 -8.21 8.91 14.92
N LEU A 148 -9.36 8.81 14.23
CA LEU A 148 -9.49 8.94 12.77
C LEU A 148 -9.46 10.36 12.16
N GLU A 149 -8.94 11.37 12.84
CA GLU A 149 -8.89 12.73 12.27
C GLU A 149 -7.72 12.93 11.32
N LEU A 150 -7.88 12.54 10.05
CA LEU A 150 -6.91 12.84 9.00
C LEU A 150 -6.83 14.34 8.72
N SER A 151 -5.62 14.86 8.59
CA SER A 151 -5.36 16.18 8.03
C SER A 151 -5.77 16.26 6.56
N ALA A 152 -5.96 17.47 6.03
CA ALA A 152 -6.34 17.67 4.63
C ALA A 152 -5.32 17.05 3.65
N ALA A 153 -4.03 17.09 3.98
CA ALA A 153 -2.97 16.46 3.16
C ALA A 153 -3.08 14.93 3.16
N GLU A 154 -3.37 14.31 4.32
CA GLU A 154 -3.57 12.86 4.42
C GLU A 154 -4.84 12.40 3.69
N GLN A 155 -5.92 13.18 3.78
CA GLN A 155 -7.16 12.91 3.03
C GLN A 155 -6.91 12.98 1.51
N TRP A 156 -6.16 14.00 1.06
CA TRP A 156 -5.77 14.13 -0.33
C TRP A 156 -4.93 12.93 -0.78
N ALA A 157 -3.87 12.59 -0.03
CA ALA A 157 -3.03 11.44 -0.31
C ALA A 157 -3.82 10.13 -0.40
N LEU A 158 -4.70 9.87 0.57
CA LEU A 158 -5.56 8.69 0.60
C LEU A 158 -6.43 8.61 -0.66
N ARG A 159 -7.08 9.70 -1.04
CA ARG A 159 -7.97 9.76 -2.20
C ARG A 159 -7.23 9.50 -3.51
N PHE A 160 -6.06 10.12 -3.69
CA PHE A 160 -5.29 10.05 -4.94
C PHE A 160 -4.32 8.86 -5.02
N SER A 161 -4.26 8.01 -3.99
CA SER A 161 -3.40 6.82 -4.00
C SER A 161 -4.05 5.55 -4.60
N VAL A 162 -5.28 5.63 -5.13
CA VAL A 162 -5.89 4.52 -5.88
C VAL A 162 -5.93 4.87 -7.35
N VAL A 163 -4.87 4.49 -8.07
CA VAL A 163 -4.69 4.77 -9.50
C VAL A 163 -4.64 3.44 -10.25
N PRO A 164 -5.80 2.81 -10.51
CA PRO A 164 -5.88 1.43 -11.00
C PRO A 164 -5.35 1.31 -12.44
N VAL A 165 -4.71 0.19 -12.74
CA VAL A 165 -4.27 -0.16 -14.10
C VAL A 165 -5.43 -0.70 -14.94
N GLY A 166 -6.41 -1.36 -14.31
CA GLY A 166 -7.59 -1.93 -14.94
C GLY A 166 -8.91 -1.33 -14.45
N ARG A 167 -9.99 -2.09 -14.64
CA ARG A 167 -11.38 -1.67 -14.35
C ARG A 167 -12.11 -2.59 -13.38
N ALA A 168 -11.43 -3.65 -12.93
CA ALA A 168 -12.02 -4.67 -12.09
C ALA A 168 -12.18 -4.19 -10.65
N HIS A 169 -13.35 -4.45 -10.06
CA HIS A 169 -13.71 -4.03 -8.70
C HIS A 169 -12.67 -4.45 -7.64
N ASP A 170 -12.16 -5.69 -7.72
CA ASP A 170 -11.23 -6.22 -6.72
C ASP A 170 -9.85 -5.58 -6.76
N GLU A 171 -9.52 -4.80 -7.80
CA GLU A 171 -8.28 -4.03 -7.86
C GLU A 171 -8.24 -2.96 -6.73
N TYR A 172 -9.38 -2.35 -6.41
CA TYR A 172 -9.49 -1.39 -5.29
C TYR A 172 -9.10 -2.04 -3.96
N LEU A 173 -9.72 -3.20 -3.69
CA LEU A 173 -9.48 -3.98 -2.49
C LEU A 173 -8.00 -4.37 -2.41
N LEU A 174 -7.44 -4.87 -3.51
CA LEU A 174 -6.04 -5.27 -3.56
C LEU A 174 -5.11 -4.10 -3.25
N ILE A 175 -5.27 -2.96 -3.93
CA ILE A 175 -4.44 -1.76 -3.71
C ILE A 175 -4.52 -1.34 -2.24
N ARG A 176 -5.72 -1.19 -1.67
CA ARG A 176 -5.89 -0.76 -0.28
C ARG A 176 -5.31 -1.73 0.73
N MET A 177 -5.48 -3.03 0.54
CA MET A 177 -4.90 -4.03 1.45
C MET A 177 -3.38 -4.05 1.36
N LEU A 178 -2.82 -3.94 0.16
CA LEU A 178 -1.37 -3.86 -0.02
C LEU A 178 -0.78 -2.57 0.58
N GLN A 179 -1.45 -1.42 0.41
CA GLN A 179 -1.08 -0.17 1.09
C GLN A 179 -1.11 -0.31 2.62
N ALA A 180 -2.09 -1.02 3.18
CA ALA A 180 -2.18 -1.26 4.62
C ALA A 180 -1.06 -2.18 5.12
N PHE A 181 -0.70 -3.21 4.35
CA PHE A 181 0.47 -4.04 4.64
C PHE A 181 1.77 -3.22 4.58
N GLU A 182 1.97 -2.40 3.54
CA GLU A 182 3.14 -1.52 3.43
C GLU A 182 3.26 -0.53 4.59
N THR A 183 2.14 0.06 5.01
CA THR A 183 2.09 0.93 6.19
C THR A 183 2.54 0.21 7.46
N SER A 184 2.10 -1.05 7.63
CA SER A 184 2.48 -1.89 8.76
C SER A 184 3.97 -2.29 8.70
N LEU A 185 4.46 -2.66 7.51
CA LEU A 185 5.87 -3.01 7.28
C LEU A 185 6.80 -1.81 7.53
N ALA A 186 6.35 -0.61 7.14
CA ALA A 186 7.07 0.63 7.41
C ALA A 186 7.23 0.86 8.91
N LEU A 187 6.15 0.77 9.70
CA LEU A 187 6.24 0.87 11.17
C LEU A 187 7.16 -0.21 11.77
N ILE A 188 7.03 -1.46 11.33
CA ILE A 188 7.90 -2.55 11.79
C ILE A 188 9.38 -2.23 11.52
N ALA A 189 9.70 -1.64 10.35
CA ALA A 189 11.06 -1.23 10.04
C ALA A 189 11.57 -0.11 10.97
N VAL A 190 10.73 0.87 11.32
CA VAL A 190 11.05 1.91 12.32
C VAL A 190 11.39 1.27 13.66
N GLU A 191 10.51 0.40 14.16
CA GLU A 191 10.69 -0.27 15.46
C GLU A 191 11.94 -1.15 15.49
N LEU A 192 12.19 -1.95 14.44
CA LEU A 192 13.40 -2.79 14.39
C LEU A 192 14.69 -1.97 14.27
N THR A 193 14.65 -0.82 13.60
CA THR A 193 15.79 0.11 13.54
C THR A 193 16.08 0.70 14.92
N ALA A 194 15.03 1.19 15.61
CA ALA A 194 15.13 1.69 16.97
C ALA A 194 15.61 0.62 17.97
N ALA A 195 15.17 -0.63 17.79
CA ALA A 195 15.67 -1.76 18.57
C ALA A 195 17.18 -1.98 18.38
N GLY A 196 17.66 -1.95 17.12
CA GLY A 196 19.08 -2.07 16.80
C GLY A 196 19.92 -0.95 17.41
N GLU A 197 19.42 0.28 17.40
CA GLU A 197 20.05 1.40 18.10
C GLU A 197 20.09 1.23 19.61
N ALA A 198 18.98 0.81 20.23
CA ALA A 198 18.93 0.55 21.66
C ALA A 198 19.93 -0.53 22.08
N PHE A 199 20.11 -1.59 21.26
CA PHE A 199 21.17 -2.58 21.49
C PHE A 199 22.57 -1.96 21.43
N ARG A 200 22.87 -1.13 20.41
CA ARG A 200 24.18 -0.44 20.29
C ARG A 200 24.47 0.47 21.47
N ARG A 201 23.45 1.06 22.08
CA ARG A 201 23.54 1.90 23.28
C ARG A 201 23.57 1.12 24.60
N GLY A 202 23.56 -0.22 24.58
CA GLY A 202 23.54 -1.04 25.80
C GLY A 202 22.20 -0.97 26.56
N ALA A 203 21.09 -0.68 25.88
CA ALA A 203 19.75 -0.54 26.47
C ALA A 203 18.81 -1.70 26.05
N PRO A 204 19.04 -2.94 26.55
CA PRO A 204 18.32 -4.14 26.10
C PRO A 204 16.81 -4.09 26.40
N ALA A 205 16.41 -3.45 27.51
CA ALA A 205 14.99 -3.25 27.83
C ALA A 205 14.29 -2.36 26.80
N GLY A 206 14.97 -1.31 26.31
CA GLY A 206 14.46 -0.46 25.23
C GLY A 206 14.30 -1.26 23.94
N ALA A 207 15.31 -2.03 23.57
CA ALA A 207 15.25 -2.89 22.38
C ALA A 207 14.11 -3.91 22.45
N ALA A 208 13.89 -4.54 23.61
CA ALA A 208 12.82 -5.50 23.81
C ALA A 208 11.41 -4.89 23.64
N ARG A 209 11.21 -3.62 24.04
CA ARG A 209 9.94 -2.91 23.84
C ARG A 209 9.67 -2.64 22.36
N HIS A 210 10.67 -2.21 21.61
CA HIS A 210 10.54 -1.99 20.18
C HIS A 210 10.21 -3.28 19.42
N ILE A 211 10.87 -4.39 19.77
CA ILE A 211 10.57 -5.71 19.19
C ILE A 211 9.13 -6.15 19.51
N GLU A 212 8.65 -5.91 20.74
CA GLU A 212 7.29 -6.24 21.13
C GLU A 212 6.24 -5.45 20.35
N VAL A 213 6.50 -4.16 20.09
CA VAL A 213 5.63 -3.36 19.23
C VAL A 213 5.66 -3.87 17.80
N ALA A 214 6.82 -4.17 17.23
CA ALA A 214 6.93 -4.75 15.89
C ALA A 214 6.17 -6.09 15.76
N GLU A 215 6.26 -6.96 16.77
CA GLU A 215 5.52 -8.22 16.83
C GLU A 215 4.00 -8.00 16.92
N SER A 216 3.57 -7.07 17.77
CA SER A 216 2.16 -6.68 17.91
C SER A 216 1.60 -6.13 16.60
N THR A 217 2.32 -5.21 15.93
CA THR A 217 1.97 -4.67 14.62
C THR A 217 1.84 -5.77 13.58
N LEU A 218 2.79 -6.70 13.52
CA LEU A 218 2.74 -7.82 12.59
C LEU A 218 1.50 -8.69 12.83
N GLY A 219 1.21 -9.02 14.09
CA GLY A 219 0.02 -9.78 14.49
C GLY A 219 -1.29 -9.05 14.15
N ALA A 220 -1.33 -7.72 14.27
CA ALA A 220 -2.49 -6.91 13.95
C ALA A 220 -2.86 -6.95 12.45
N THR A 221 -1.91 -7.28 11.57
CA THR A 221 -2.19 -7.43 10.12
C THR A 221 -2.90 -8.73 9.76
N ALA A 222 -2.86 -9.77 10.60
CA ALA A 222 -3.48 -11.09 10.33
C ALA A 222 -4.92 -11.04 9.77
N PRO A 223 -5.87 -10.31 10.38
CA PRO A 223 -7.20 -10.07 9.79
C PRO A 223 -7.25 -9.45 8.39
N LEU A 224 -6.26 -8.66 7.97
CA LEU A 224 -6.26 -8.06 6.64
C LEU A 224 -6.17 -9.16 5.57
N PHE A 225 -5.57 -10.32 5.89
CA PHE A 225 -5.61 -11.50 5.03
C PHE A 225 -7.02 -12.08 4.86
N ALA A 226 -7.86 -12.01 5.89
CA ALA A 226 -9.25 -12.46 5.78
C ALA A 226 -10.03 -11.58 4.80
N LEU A 227 -9.73 -10.29 4.76
CA LEU A 227 -10.33 -9.36 3.81
C LEU A 227 -9.74 -9.56 2.40
N LEU A 228 -8.41 -9.60 2.26
CA LEU A 228 -7.74 -9.84 0.98
C LEU A 228 -8.09 -11.20 0.35
N SER A 229 -8.29 -12.25 1.14
CA SER A 229 -8.68 -13.58 0.64
C SER A 229 -10.11 -13.66 0.09
N THR A 230 -10.88 -12.57 0.18
CA THR A 230 -12.16 -12.45 -0.52
C THR A 230 -12.03 -11.87 -1.93
N ALA A 231 -10.85 -11.39 -2.32
CA ALA A 231 -10.58 -11.04 -3.72
C ALA A 231 -10.69 -12.30 -4.59
N ARG A 232 -11.28 -12.16 -5.77
CA ARG A 232 -11.52 -13.29 -6.68
C ARG A 232 -10.39 -13.42 -7.68
N ALA A 233 -9.94 -14.65 -7.91
CA ALA A 233 -8.83 -14.94 -8.82
C ALA A 233 -9.15 -14.50 -10.26
N GLU A 234 -10.40 -14.66 -10.71
CA GLU A 234 -10.85 -14.25 -12.04
C GLU A 234 -10.77 -12.74 -12.20
N SER A 235 -11.19 -11.99 -11.17
CA SER A 235 -11.07 -10.53 -11.16
C SER A 235 -9.62 -10.08 -11.15
N PHE A 236 -8.74 -10.81 -10.46
CA PHE A 236 -7.31 -10.52 -10.43
C PHE A 236 -6.64 -10.75 -11.79
N GLN A 237 -6.92 -11.89 -12.43
CA GLN A 237 -6.35 -12.24 -13.73
C GLN A 237 -6.64 -11.18 -14.81
N ASP A 238 -7.84 -10.59 -14.79
CA ASP A 238 -8.25 -9.57 -15.75
C ASP A 238 -7.35 -8.33 -15.75
N PHE A 239 -7.07 -7.74 -14.57
CA PHE A 239 -6.20 -6.56 -14.51
C PHE A 239 -4.71 -6.88 -14.36
N HIS A 240 -4.35 -8.10 -13.95
CA HIS A 240 -2.95 -8.49 -13.71
C HIS A 240 -2.09 -8.34 -14.97
N GLN A 241 -2.64 -8.62 -16.16
CA GLN A 241 -1.91 -8.41 -17.42
C GLN A 241 -1.44 -6.95 -17.62
N TYR A 242 -2.16 -5.98 -17.03
CA TYR A 242 -1.79 -4.56 -17.07
C TYR A 242 -0.92 -4.14 -15.89
N ALA A 243 -0.75 -5.01 -14.89
CA ALA A 243 0.13 -4.79 -13.74
C ALA A 243 1.51 -5.46 -13.91
N GLU A 244 1.85 -5.92 -15.12
CA GLU A 244 3.17 -6.51 -15.38
C GLU A 244 4.28 -5.50 -15.07
N GLY A 245 5.29 -5.96 -14.32
CA GLY A 245 6.38 -5.10 -13.81
C GLY A 245 6.22 -4.69 -12.34
N ALA A 246 5.00 -4.68 -11.80
CA ALA A 246 4.74 -4.49 -10.37
C ALA A 246 4.70 -5.84 -9.64
N SER A 247 5.55 -6.01 -8.62
CA SER A 247 5.56 -7.24 -7.81
C SER A 247 5.73 -6.92 -6.33
N ALA A 248 4.95 -7.60 -5.48
CA ALA A 248 5.13 -7.52 -4.03
C ALA A 248 6.58 -7.78 -3.58
N GLY A 249 7.35 -8.59 -4.33
CA GLY A 249 8.77 -8.81 -4.03
C GLY A 249 9.65 -7.55 -4.14
N GLN A 250 9.15 -6.48 -4.76
CA GLN A 250 9.80 -5.15 -4.87
C GLN A 250 9.54 -4.24 -3.67
N SER A 251 8.69 -4.64 -2.70
CA SER A 251 8.44 -3.86 -1.48
C SER A 251 9.74 -3.43 -0.79
N ARG A 252 9.91 -2.11 -0.66
CA ARG A 252 11.07 -1.51 0.03
C ARG A 252 11.04 -1.85 1.52
N HIS A 253 9.89 -1.69 2.16
CA HIS A 253 9.74 -1.96 3.60
C HIS A 253 9.86 -3.45 3.91
N GLY A 254 9.25 -4.33 3.11
CA GLY A 254 9.38 -5.78 3.28
C GLY A 254 10.84 -6.25 3.16
N ARG A 255 11.60 -5.69 2.21
CA ARG A 255 13.05 -5.96 2.09
C ARG A 255 13.85 -5.40 3.25
N LEU A 256 13.52 -4.20 3.75
CA LEU A 256 14.17 -3.60 4.91
C LEU A 256 13.97 -4.44 6.17
N VAL A 257 12.73 -4.85 6.47
CA VAL A 257 12.40 -5.76 7.58
C VAL A 257 13.19 -7.07 7.45
N ALA A 258 13.21 -7.67 6.26
CA ALA A 258 13.99 -8.88 6.02
C ALA A 258 15.50 -8.67 6.24
N SER A 259 16.04 -7.51 5.85
CA SER A 259 17.44 -7.15 6.06
C SER A 259 17.78 -6.97 7.54
N LEU A 260 16.92 -6.28 8.29
CA LEU A 260 17.06 -6.08 9.73
C LEU A 260 17.01 -7.42 10.47
N CYS A 261 16.09 -8.31 10.12
CA CYS A 261 16.00 -9.67 10.67
C CYS A 261 17.27 -10.52 10.46
N ARG A 262 17.97 -10.34 9.33
CA ARG A 262 19.25 -11.02 9.06
C ARG A 262 20.39 -10.42 9.87
N SER A 263 20.50 -9.09 9.85
CA SER A 263 21.58 -8.35 10.52
C SER A 263 21.49 -8.45 12.03
N ALA A 264 20.28 -8.62 12.57
CA ALA A 264 20.05 -8.74 14.01
C ALA A 264 20.74 -9.97 14.66
N GLY A 265 21.23 -10.94 13.86
CA GLY A 265 22.06 -12.05 14.34
C GLY A 265 23.41 -11.65 14.95
N SER A 266 23.94 -10.45 14.63
CA SER A 266 25.18 -9.93 15.23
C SER A 266 24.97 -9.26 16.59
N PHE A 267 23.73 -9.01 17.02
CA PHE A 267 23.40 -8.23 18.23
C PHE A 267 23.20 -9.08 19.48
N GLY A 268 23.70 -10.32 19.48
CA GLY A 268 23.45 -11.29 20.54
C GLY A 268 22.05 -11.91 20.41
N ALA A 269 21.93 -13.20 20.73
CA ALA A 269 20.72 -13.99 20.54
C ALA A 269 19.61 -13.62 21.54
N ALA A 270 19.08 -12.39 21.49
CA ALA A 270 17.93 -11.98 22.29
C ALA A 270 16.73 -12.91 21.98
N PRO A 271 16.19 -13.66 22.96
CA PRO A 271 15.12 -14.62 22.73
C PRO A 271 13.89 -14.04 22.01
N ARG A 272 13.55 -12.77 22.29
CA ARG A 272 12.43 -12.07 21.62
C ARG A 272 12.65 -11.84 20.12
N LEU A 273 13.87 -11.53 19.70
CA LEU A 273 14.18 -11.38 18.27
C LEU A 273 13.98 -12.70 17.51
N ARG A 274 14.28 -13.84 18.15
CA ARG A 274 14.00 -15.16 17.59
C ARG A 274 12.49 -15.38 17.42
N GLY A 275 11.70 -15.01 18.42
CA GLY A 275 10.23 -15.03 18.35
C GLY A 275 9.69 -14.20 17.18
N PHE A 276 10.13 -12.95 17.07
CA PHE A 276 9.77 -12.08 15.95
C PHE A 276 10.14 -12.68 14.59
N ARG A 277 11.36 -13.23 14.42
CA ARG A 277 11.79 -13.85 13.16
C ARG A 277 10.90 -15.03 12.76
N MET A 278 10.46 -15.85 13.71
CA MET A 278 9.51 -16.93 13.45
C MET A 278 8.13 -16.38 13.04
N ALA A 279 7.64 -15.34 13.73
CA ALA A 279 6.40 -14.67 13.38
C ALA A 279 6.47 -14.07 11.96
N TRP A 280 7.57 -13.39 11.64
CA TRP A 280 7.87 -12.84 10.31
C TRP A 280 7.86 -13.90 9.22
N ALA A 281 8.55 -15.03 9.42
CA ALA A 281 8.57 -16.12 8.44
C ALA A 281 7.17 -16.71 8.21
N ARG A 282 6.37 -16.92 9.27
CA ARG A 282 4.98 -17.36 9.14
C ARG A 282 4.12 -16.35 8.39
N TRP A 283 4.27 -15.07 8.72
CA TRP A 283 3.55 -13.99 8.05
C TRP A 283 3.87 -13.95 6.55
N GLN A 284 5.16 -14.01 6.18
CA GLN A 284 5.58 -14.06 4.78
C GLN A 284 4.98 -15.26 4.06
N SER A 285 5.07 -16.45 4.67
CA SER A 285 4.51 -17.67 4.08
C SER A 285 3.01 -17.54 3.82
N HIS A 286 2.27 -16.96 4.77
CA HIS A 286 0.83 -16.75 4.63
C HIS A 286 0.51 -15.68 3.57
N TYR A 287 1.25 -14.57 3.56
CA TYR A 287 1.13 -13.51 2.56
C TYR A 287 1.30 -14.05 1.14
N TRP A 288 2.38 -14.80 0.89
CA TRP A 288 2.62 -15.42 -0.41
C TRP A 288 1.64 -16.54 -0.73
N HIS A 289 1.09 -17.24 0.26
CA HIS A 289 0.03 -18.21 0.02
C HIS A 289 -1.25 -17.52 -0.48
N VAL A 290 -1.68 -16.43 0.17
CA VAL A 290 -2.85 -15.66 -0.24
C VAL A 290 -2.66 -15.08 -1.64
N LEU A 291 -1.52 -14.43 -1.92
CA LEU A 291 -1.25 -13.88 -3.25
C LEU A 291 -1.22 -14.97 -4.34
N ARG A 292 -0.62 -16.13 -4.08
CA ARG A 292 -0.66 -17.25 -5.03
C ARG A 292 -2.08 -17.73 -5.30
N GLY A 293 -2.94 -17.76 -4.29
CA GLY A 293 -4.36 -18.10 -4.45
C GLY A 293 -5.11 -17.16 -5.39
N LEU A 294 -4.66 -15.91 -5.52
CA LEU A 294 -5.20 -14.94 -6.47
C LEU A 294 -4.66 -15.10 -7.89
N GLY A 295 -3.62 -15.92 -8.09
CA GLY A 295 -2.92 -16.03 -9.38
C GLY A 295 -1.75 -15.07 -9.55
N TYR A 296 -1.27 -14.44 -8.47
CA TYR A 296 -0.07 -13.61 -8.52
C TYR A 296 1.12 -14.48 -8.96
N PRO A 297 1.90 -14.08 -9.99
CA PRO A 297 3.06 -14.83 -10.44
C PRO A 297 4.03 -14.99 -9.27
N LEU A 298 4.78 -16.09 -9.26
CA LEU A 298 5.70 -16.45 -8.18
C LEU A 298 6.76 -15.35 -7.99
N GLY A 299 6.43 -14.36 -7.17
CA GLY A 299 7.40 -13.48 -6.54
C GLY A 299 8.21 -14.30 -5.55
N ARG A 300 9.51 -14.02 -5.47
CA ARG A 300 10.35 -14.66 -4.45
C ARG A 300 10.07 -14.02 -3.08
N PRO A 301 10.10 -14.80 -1.99
CA PRO A 301 10.06 -14.26 -0.64
C PRO A 301 11.14 -13.18 -0.41
N TYR A 302 10.86 -12.22 0.47
CA TYR A 302 11.82 -11.15 0.75
C TYR A 302 13.14 -11.71 1.27
N GLY A 303 14.21 -11.51 0.51
CA GLY A 303 15.57 -11.94 0.90
C GLY A 303 16.20 -13.01 0.01
N GLU A 304 15.47 -13.58 -0.95
CA GLU A 304 16.13 -14.27 -2.05
C GLU A 304 16.75 -13.25 -3.00
N LYS A 305 18.00 -13.48 -3.44
CA LYS A 305 18.62 -12.64 -4.48
C LYS A 305 17.72 -12.67 -5.71
N PRO A 306 17.43 -11.52 -6.34
CA PRO A 306 16.78 -11.53 -7.64
C PRO A 306 17.63 -12.38 -8.59
N ALA A 307 17.00 -13.28 -9.33
CA ALA A 307 17.66 -13.79 -10.54
C ALA A 307 17.97 -12.56 -11.37
N VAL A 308 19.25 -12.36 -11.73
CA VAL A 308 19.63 -11.35 -12.72
C VAL A 308 18.72 -11.61 -13.92
N PRO A 309 17.91 -10.64 -14.37
CA PRO A 309 17.09 -10.85 -15.54
C PRO A 309 18.05 -11.22 -16.66
N VAL A 310 17.94 -12.46 -17.15
CA VAL A 310 18.60 -12.86 -18.37
C VAL A 310 17.99 -11.94 -19.42
N ALA A 311 18.78 -11.00 -19.95
CA ALA A 311 18.35 -10.16 -21.05
C ALA A 311 17.79 -11.10 -22.12
N ARG A 312 16.50 -10.97 -22.41
CA ARG A 312 15.93 -11.69 -23.55
C ARG A 312 16.65 -11.16 -24.80
N PRO A 313 17.23 -12.04 -25.63
CA PRO A 313 17.92 -11.64 -26.86
C PRO A 313 16.99 -10.92 -27.83
#